data_AF-A0A1I4A7C5-F1
#
_entry.id   AF-A0A1I4A7C5-F1
#
_cell.length_a   1.000
_cell.length_b   1.000
_cell.length_c   1.000
_cell.angle_alpha   90.00
_cell.angle_beta   90.00
_cell.angle_gamma   90.00
#
_symmetry.space_group_name_H-M   'P 1'
#
loop_
_entity.id
_entity.type
_entity.pdbx_description
1 polymer ?
#
loop_
_entity_poly.entity_id
_entity_poly.type
_entity_poly.pdbx_seq_one_letter_code
_entity_poly.pdbx_strand_id
1 'polypeptide(L)'
;MTNALAYPTRPNVTEKLSDILSSRAPSCDVEWADRTRPGQFNHEGASTPHIALNSDDPGIRGLFKFRPEAAFPLNGLVEVLLFRENSLSRGERELIATYVSALNECRFCFFTHAAIAAAHLPEGMTLVEQVRADLDAAPVSEKLRALLAIAAAVQQGGKQVSRADVDAAREAGATDLEIHDTVLIAAAFCMYNRYVDGLGTIASDDPAHYAVRAQRSDGYLAVLTDSLSQG
;
A
#
# COMPACT_ATOMS: atom_id res chain seq x y z
N MET A 1 -20.73 -35.33 -26.45
CA MET A 1 -21.47 -34.61 -25.40
C MET A 1 -20.43 -34.02 -24.44
N THR A 2 -20.12 -32.73 -24.55
CA THR A 2 -19.21 -32.02 -23.65
C THR A 2 -20.03 -30.96 -22.92
N ASN A 3 -20.16 -31.14 -21.61
CA ASN A 3 -20.95 -30.28 -20.72
C ASN A 3 -20.06 -29.11 -20.28
N ALA A 4 -20.29 -27.91 -20.82
CA ALA A 4 -19.62 -26.69 -20.37
C ALA A 4 -20.38 -26.14 -19.16
N LEU A 5 -19.71 -26.07 -18.01
CA LEU A 5 -20.24 -25.43 -16.80
C LEU A 5 -20.27 -23.91 -17.03
N ALA A 6 -21.47 -23.33 -17.00
CA ALA A 6 -21.68 -21.89 -17.09
C ALA A 6 -21.25 -21.21 -15.78
N TYR A 7 -20.34 -20.24 -15.87
CA TYR A 7 -20.00 -19.35 -14.76
C TYR A 7 -21.10 -18.29 -14.55
N PRO A 8 -21.45 -17.92 -13.31
CA PRO A 8 -22.39 -16.85 -13.05
C PRO A 8 -21.83 -15.48 -13.52
N THR A 9 -22.71 -14.66 -14.08
CA THR A 9 -22.41 -13.29 -14.55
C THR A 9 -21.97 -12.40 -13.39
N ARG A 10 -20.82 -11.72 -13.53
CA ARG A 10 -20.32 -10.72 -12.58
C ARG A 10 -21.28 -9.52 -12.50
N PRO A 11 -21.58 -8.97 -11.32
CA PRO A 11 -22.38 -7.74 -11.22
C PRO A 11 -21.64 -6.54 -11.82
N ASN A 12 -22.41 -5.63 -12.42
CA ASN A 12 -21.94 -4.42 -13.09
C ASN A 12 -21.34 -3.43 -12.07
N VAL A 13 -20.03 -3.21 -12.13
CA VAL A 13 -19.26 -2.45 -11.13
C VAL A 13 -19.55 -0.93 -11.19
N THR A 14 -20.21 -0.45 -12.24
CA THR A 14 -20.48 0.98 -12.48
C THR A 14 -21.69 1.55 -11.74
N GLU A 15 -22.59 0.73 -11.19
CA GLU A 15 -23.90 1.23 -10.68
C GLU A 15 -23.95 1.59 -9.18
N LYS A 16 -22.86 1.47 -8.41
CA LYS A 16 -22.88 1.70 -6.94
C LYS A 16 -21.92 2.81 -6.43
N LEU A 17 -21.60 3.80 -7.26
CA LEU A 17 -20.65 4.86 -6.93
C LEU A 17 -21.28 6.18 -6.42
N SER A 18 -22.62 6.33 -6.44
CA SER A 18 -23.27 7.61 -6.13
C SER A 18 -23.52 7.91 -4.65
N ASP A 19 -23.50 6.92 -3.75
CA ASP A 19 -24.17 7.06 -2.43
C ASP A 19 -23.21 7.33 -1.25
N ILE A 20 -21.89 7.46 -1.47
CA ILE A 20 -20.88 7.36 -0.38
C ILE A 20 -20.30 8.74 0.05
N LEU A 21 -20.63 9.84 -0.62
CA LEU A 21 -19.91 11.13 -0.54
C LEU A 21 -20.30 12.10 0.60
N SER A 22 -20.66 11.66 1.81
CA SER A 22 -21.05 12.64 2.86
C SER A 22 -20.67 12.26 4.30
N SER A 23 -19.39 12.47 4.66
CA SER A 23 -19.00 12.90 6.03
C SER A 23 -17.52 13.31 6.08
N ARG A 24 -17.18 14.25 6.97
CA ARG A 24 -15.85 14.87 7.11
C ARG A 24 -15.17 14.37 8.39
N ALA A 25 -13.88 14.03 8.32
CA ALA A 25 -13.07 13.55 9.45
C ALA A 25 -12.03 14.60 9.92
N PRO A 26 -11.56 14.52 11.18
CA PRO A 26 -10.75 15.55 11.85
C PRO A 26 -9.24 15.45 11.57
N SER A 27 -8.50 16.52 11.90
CA SER A 27 -7.05 16.70 11.64
C SER A 27 -6.15 15.96 12.64
N CYS A 28 -4.99 15.50 12.16
CA CYS A 28 -3.88 14.96 12.96
C CYS A 28 -2.61 15.77 12.65
N ASP A 29 -2.05 16.43 13.66
CA ASP A 29 -0.82 17.20 13.59
C ASP A 29 0.36 16.32 14.04
N VAL A 30 1.39 16.17 13.20
CA VAL A 30 2.64 15.48 13.54
C VAL A 30 3.83 16.34 13.11
N GLU A 31 4.76 16.61 14.03
CA GLU A 31 5.99 17.37 13.76
C GLU A 31 7.08 16.47 13.15
N TRP A 32 7.64 16.90 12.02
CA TRP A 32 8.75 16.26 11.31
C TRP A 32 9.88 17.26 11.07
N ALA A 33 11.14 16.81 11.11
CA ALA A 33 12.31 17.68 10.93
C ALA A 33 12.39 18.27 9.51
N ASP A 34 12.59 19.59 9.44
CA ASP A 34 12.62 20.41 8.21
C ASP A 34 13.75 19.99 7.25
N ARG A 35 13.37 19.61 6.02
CA ARG A 35 14.28 19.38 4.88
C ARG A 35 13.62 19.81 3.57
N THR A 36 13.27 21.08 3.45
CA THR A 36 12.73 21.64 2.20
C THR A 36 13.81 21.83 1.12
N ARG A 37 13.75 21.04 0.02
CA ARG A 37 14.33 21.37 -1.29
C ARG A 37 13.32 21.04 -2.41
N PRO A 38 13.18 21.87 -3.46
CA PRO A 38 12.28 21.56 -4.57
C PRO A 38 12.82 20.39 -5.41
N GLY A 39 11.98 19.37 -5.61
CA GLY A 39 12.23 18.24 -6.51
C GLY A 39 13.21 17.20 -5.96
N GLN A 40 12.70 16.17 -5.28
CA GLN A 40 13.46 14.94 -5.05
C GLN A 40 12.70 13.74 -5.63
N PHE A 41 13.48 12.71 -5.93
CA PHE A 41 13.10 11.61 -6.79
C PHE A 41 12.91 10.35 -5.97
N ASN A 42 12.20 9.36 -6.50
CA ASN A 42 11.89 8.15 -5.74
C ASN A 42 13.13 7.36 -5.28
N HIS A 43 14.24 7.47 -6.02
CA HIS A 43 15.51 6.86 -5.67
C HIS A 43 16.67 7.78 -6.05
N GLU A 44 17.85 7.49 -5.50
CA GLU A 44 19.09 8.21 -5.79
C GLU A 44 19.39 8.18 -7.29
N GLY A 45 19.67 9.35 -7.88
CA GLY A 45 20.06 9.49 -9.29
C GLY A 45 18.93 9.72 -10.31
N ALA A 46 17.65 9.58 -9.95
CA ALA A 46 16.57 10.04 -10.82
C ALA A 46 16.52 11.58 -10.86
N SER A 47 16.13 12.17 -12.00
CA SER A 47 16.01 13.63 -12.19
C SER A 47 14.71 14.08 -12.85
N THR A 48 14.01 13.13 -13.48
CA THR A 48 12.66 13.22 -14.07
C THR A 48 12.16 11.79 -14.29
N PRO A 49 10.84 11.56 -14.44
CA PRO A 49 10.35 10.28 -14.94
C PRO A 49 11.07 9.88 -16.24
N HIS A 50 11.32 8.59 -16.42
CA HIS A 50 12.04 8.05 -17.59
C HIS A 50 11.26 8.17 -18.90
N ILE A 51 9.96 8.50 -18.80
CA ILE A 51 9.05 8.73 -19.92
C ILE A 51 8.30 10.04 -19.72
N ALA A 52 7.78 10.62 -20.80
CA ALA A 52 6.88 11.77 -20.71
C ALA A 52 5.53 11.34 -20.09
N LEU A 53 5.20 11.89 -18.93
CA LEU A 53 3.89 11.74 -18.30
C LEU A 53 3.01 12.96 -18.63
N ASN A 54 1.69 12.78 -18.57
CA ASN A 54 0.70 13.84 -18.75
C ASN A 54 0.33 14.54 -17.43
N SER A 55 1.12 14.35 -16.37
CA SER A 55 0.87 14.87 -15.03
C SER A 55 2.16 14.97 -14.23
N ASP A 56 2.26 16.02 -13.43
CA ASP A 56 3.34 16.23 -12.45
C ASP A 56 3.01 15.64 -11.06
N ASP A 57 1.92 14.86 -10.94
CA ASP A 57 1.54 14.23 -9.68
C ASP A 57 2.61 13.23 -9.23
N PRO A 58 3.00 13.22 -7.94
CA PRO A 58 4.07 12.36 -7.45
C PRO A 58 3.71 10.88 -7.44
N GLY A 59 4.74 10.06 -7.56
CA GLY A 59 4.71 8.61 -7.44
C GLY A 59 3.75 7.95 -8.41
N ILE A 60 2.96 7.02 -7.88
CA ILE A 60 2.03 6.22 -8.68
C ILE A 60 0.86 7.05 -9.24
N ARG A 61 0.58 8.23 -8.68
CA ARG A 61 -0.58 9.05 -9.10
C ARG A 61 -0.43 9.58 -10.52
N GLY A 62 0.76 10.07 -10.88
CA GLY A 62 1.07 10.47 -12.26
C GLY A 62 0.94 9.30 -13.23
N LEU A 63 1.36 8.10 -12.82
CA LEU A 63 1.24 6.88 -13.62
C LEU A 63 -0.21 6.46 -13.83
N PHE A 64 -1.06 6.63 -12.82
CA PHE A 64 -2.50 6.36 -12.91
C PHE A 64 -3.22 7.36 -13.80
N LYS A 65 -2.85 8.64 -13.78
CA LYS A 65 -3.35 9.65 -14.73
C LYS A 65 -2.89 9.37 -16.17
N PHE A 66 -1.70 8.79 -16.34
CA PHE A 66 -1.19 8.39 -17.65
C PHE A 66 -1.95 7.20 -18.25
N ARG A 67 -2.33 6.21 -17.44
CA ARG A 67 -3.12 5.02 -17.86
C ARG A 67 -4.29 4.74 -16.91
N PRO A 68 -5.39 5.51 -16.97
CA PRO A 68 -6.53 5.34 -16.07
C PRO A 68 -7.15 3.94 -16.12
N GLU A 69 -7.16 3.31 -17.30
CA GLU A 69 -7.69 1.96 -17.49
C GLU A 69 -6.90 0.88 -16.72
N ALA A 70 -5.61 1.11 -16.49
CA ALA A 70 -4.80 0.26 -15.61
C ALA A 70 -4.96 0.67 -14.14
N ALA A 71 -5.18 1.96 -13.87
CA ALA A 71 -5.34 2.48 -12.51
C ALA A 71 -6.54 1.88 -11.77
N PHE A 72 -7.69 1.72 -12.43
CA PHE A 72 -8.90 1.17 -11.81
C PHE A 72 -8.73 -0.24 -11.24
N PRO A 73 -8.30 -1.26 -12.00
CA PRO A 73 -8.13 -2.61 -11.45
C PRO A 73 -7.05 -2.65 -10.36
N LEU A 74 -5.99 -1.84 -10.47
CA LEU A 74 -4.94 -1.75 -9.45
C LEU A 74 -5.47 -1.15 -8.14
N ASN A 75 -6.19 -0.04 -8.20
CA ASN A 75 -6.81 0.55 -7.00
C ASN A 75 -7.93 -0.35 -6.45
N GLY A 76 -8.64 -1.10 -7.30
CA GLY A 76 -9.60 -2.10 -6.86
C GLY A 76 -8.96 -3.23 -6.04
N LEU A 77 -7.75 -3.66 -6.41
CA LEU A 77 -7.00 -4.64 -5.62
C LEU A 77 -6.59 -4.04 -4.26
N VAL A 78 -6.01 -2.84 -4.24
CA VAL A 78 -5.57 -2.20 -2.98
C VAL A 78 -6.77 -1.87 -2.07
N GLU A 79 -7.90 -1.49 -2.65
CA GLU A 79 -9.16 -1.29 -1.92
C GLU A 79 -9.56 -2.55 -1.14
N VAL A 80 -9.58 -3.70 -1.81
CA VAL A 80 -9.90 -4.99 -1.16
C VAL A 80 -8.88 -5.31 -0.07
N LEU A 81 -7.60 -5.19 -0.40
CA LEU A 81 -6.52 -5.64 0.47
C LEU A 81 -6.28 -4.73 1.68
N LEU A 82 -6.36 -3.41 1.54
CA LEU A 82 -5.94 -2.47 2.59
C LEU A 82 -7.08 -1.69 3.23
N PHE A 83 -8.23 -1.56 2.57
CA PHE A 83 -9.30 -0.67 3.04
C PHE A 83 -10.54 -1.41 3.53
N ARG A 84 -11.02 -2.42 2.80
CA ARG A 84 -12.25 -3.16 3.16
C ARG A 84 -12.10 -3.93 4.46
N GLU A 85 -13.25 -4.33 5.04
CA GLU A 85 -13.32 -5.11 6.27
C GLU A 85 -12.49 -6.39 6.15
N ASN A 86 -11.76 -6.72 7.22
CA ASN A 86 -10.84 -7.83 7.27
C ASN A 86 -10.60 -8.22 8.75
N SER A 87 -10.07 -9.42 9.00
CA SER A 87 -9.67 -9.84 10.35
C SER A 87 -8.35 -9.18 10.80
N LEU A 88 -7.48 -8.82 9.87
CA LEU A 88 -6.37 -7.92 10.13
C LEU A 88 -6.87 -6.47 10.12
N SER A 89 -6.42 -5.70 11.10
CA SER A 89 -6.71 -4.27 11.15
C SER A 89 -6.15 -3.54 9.92
N ARG A 90 -6.69 -2.35 9.64
CA ARG A 90 -6.14 -1.49 8.59
C ARG A 90 -4.68 -1.14 8.87
N GLY A 91 -4.33 -0.84 10.11
CA GLY A 91 -2.95 -0.55 10.52
C GLY A 91 -1.99 -1.71 10.23
N GLU A 92 -2.37 -2.95 10.53
CA GLU A 92 -1.54 -4.14 10.26
C GLU A 92 -1.32 -4.38 8.77
N ARG A 93 -2.37 -4.24 7.94
CA ARG A 93 -2.28 -4.45 6.49
C ARG A 93 -1.45 -3.36 5.81
N GLU A 94 -1.61 -2.12 6.24
CA GLU A 94 -0.79 -0.99 5.79
C GLU A 94 0.67 -1.13 6.28
N LEU A 95 0.90 -1.70 7.48
CA LEU A 95 2.24 -2.00 7.98
C LEU A 95 2.96 -3.07 7.15
N ILE A 96 2.25 -4.12 6.71
CA ILE A 96 2.81 -5.13 5.78
C ILE A 96 3.25 -4.46 4.47
N ALA A 97 2.38 -3.62 3.88
CA ALA A 97 2.69 -2.85 2.67
C ALA A 97 3.89 -1.91 2.86
N THR A 98 3.94 -1.24 4.02
CA THR A 98 5.01 -0.32 4.42
C THR A 98 6.34 -1.05 4.57
N TYR A 99 6.35 -2.18 5.27
CA TYR A 99 7.55 -2.97 5.52
C TYR A 99 8.17 -3.50 4.23
N VAL A 100 7.34 -4.04 3.32
CA VAL A 100 7.78 -4.47 1.99
C VAL A 100 8.34 -3.30 1.18
N SER A 101 7.69 -2.13 1.24
CA SER A 101 8.17 -0.93 0.54
C SER A 101 9.50 -0.42 1.11
N ALA A 102 9.72 -0.56 2.42
CA ALA A 102 10.99 -0.24 3.07
C ALA A 102 12.11 -1.19 2.60
N LEU A 103 11.84 -2.50 2.54
CA LEU A 103 12.78 -3.51 2.04
C LEU A 103 13.12 -3.33 0.55
N ASN A 104 12.19 -2.79 -0.23
CA ASN A 104 12.41 -2.44 -1.64
C ASN A 104 13.02 -1.04 -1.83
N GLU A 105 13.25 -0.29 -0.74
CA GLU A 105 13.74 1.10 -0.78
C GLU A 105 12.87 2.05 -1.62
N CYS A 106 11.59 1.73 -1.80
CA CYS A 106 10.66 2.55 -2.58
C CYS A 106 10.14 3.70 -1.72
N ARG A 107 10.71 4.89 -1.90
CA ARG A 107 10.45 6.08 -1.08
C ARG A 107 8.97 6.45 -1.04
N PHE A 108 8.34 6.67 -2.19
CA PHE A 108 6.95 7.13 -2.27
C PHE A 108 5.98 6.15 -1.61
N CYS A 109 6.13 4.86 -1.90
CA CYS A 109 5.27 3.83 -1.33
C CYS A 109 5.52 3.70 0.17
N PHE A 110 6.77 3.71 0.62
CA PHE A 110 7.08 3.68 2.05
C PHE A 110 6.40 4.83 2.79
N PHE A 111 6.65 6.08 2.41
CA PHE A 111 6.10 7.22 3.16
C PHE A 111 4.59 7.34 3.10
N THR A 112 3.97 6.99 1.96
CA THR A 112 2.51 6.98 1.82
C THR A 112 1.88 5.97 2.76
N HIS A 113 2.36 4.73 2.74
CA HIS A 113 1.76 3.65 3.52
C HIS A 113 2.17 3.73 4.99
N ALA A 114 3.37 4.22 5.31
CA ALA A 114 3.80 4.50 6.68
C ALA A 114 2.88 5.53 7.36
N ALA A 115 2.51 6.60 6.65
CA ALA A 115 1.59 7.60 7.18
C ALA A 115 0.20 7.01 7.46
N ILE A 116 -0.32 6.17 6.57
CA ILE A 116 -1.62 5.51 6.77
C ILE A 116 -1.54 4.47 7.91
N ALA A 117 -0.49 3.64 7.94
CA ALA A 117 -0.27 2.67 8.99
C ALA A 117 -0.21 3.35 10.36
N ALA A 118 0.62 4.40 10.49
CA ALA A 118 0.74 5.19 11.72
C ALA A 118 -0.60 5.79 12.18
N ALA A 119 -1.44 6.27 11.26
CA ALA A 119 -2.77 6.80 11.63
C ALA A 119 -3.75 5.72 12.15
N HIS A 120 -3.46 4.43 11.91
CA HIS A 120 -4.31 3.31 12.28
C HIS A 120 -3.66 2.35 13.29
N LEU A 121 -2.44 2.62 13.75
CA LEU A 121 -1.74 1.88 14.78
C LEU A 121 -1.72 2.70 16.08
N PRO A 122 -2.04 2.11 17.24
CA PRO A 122 -2.01 2.83 18.52
C PRO A 122 -0.67 3.51 18.82
N GLU A 123 0.43 2.88 18.43
CA GLU A 123 1.81 3.32 18.64
C GLU A 123 2.28 4.33 17.58
N GLY A 124 1.48 4.57 16.54
CA GLY A 124 1.78 5.53 15.48
C GLY A 124 3.04 5.19 14.67
N MET A 125 3.75 6.24 14.22
CA MET A 125 4.95 6.07 13.40
C MET A 125 6.11 5.40 14.16
N THR A 126 6.11 5.47 15.50
CA THR A 126 7.13 4.82 16.33
C THR A 126 7.19 3.32 16.04
N LEU A 127 6.06 2.65 15.94
CA LEU A 127 6.02 1.21 15.63
C LEU A 127 6.47 0.93 14.20
N VAL A 128 6.10 1.79 13.25
CA VAL A 128 6.52 1.66 11.85
C VAL A 128 8.05 1.70 11.74
N GLU A 129 8.70 2.67 12.39
CA GLU A 129 10.17 2.78 12.38
C GLU A 129 10.85 1.66 13.17
N GLN A 130 10.25 1.18 14.26
CA GLN A 130 10.75 0.01 15.00
C GLN A 130 10.74 -1.26 14.12
N VAL A 131 9.63 -1.54 13.44
CA VAL A 131 9.50 -2.68 12.51
C VAL A 131 10.48 -2.57 11.34
N ARG A 132 10.67 -1.35 10.80
CA ARG A 132 11.63 -1.09 9.74
C ARG A 132 13.07 -1.34 10.20
N ALA A 133 13.42 -0.92 11.41
CA ALA A 133 14.77 -1.01 11.94
C ALA A 133 15.17 -2.45 12.31
N ASP A 134 14.29 -3.15 13.02
CA ASP A 134 14.52 -4.51 13.49
C ASP A 134 13.18 -5.21 13.75
N LEU A 135 12.77 -6.06 12.80
CA LEU A 135 11.53 -6.82 12.93
C LEU A 135 11.54 -7.77 14.14
N ASP A 136 12.68 -8.31 14.55
CA ASP A 136 12.74 -9.27 15.66
C ASP A 136 12.56 -8.55 17.01
N ALA A 137 13.07 -7.32 17.12
CA ALA A 137 12.95 -6.49 18.32
C ALA A 137 11.66 -5.65 18.39
N ALA A 138 10.94 -5.48 17.28
CA ALA A 138 9.76 -4.61 17.24
C ALA A 138 8.61 -5.12 18.14
N PRO A 139 7.88 -4.23 18.84
CA PRO A 139 6.81 -4.62 19.77
C PRO A 139 5.48 -4.92 19.05
N VAL A 140 5.51 -5.86 18.10
CA VAL A 140 4.33 -6.41 17.42
C VAL A 140 3.89 -7.74 18.04
N SER A 141 2.64 -8.15 17.79
CA SER A 141 2.19 -9.49 18.17
C SER A 141 2.98 -10.58 17.42
N GLU A 142 3.10 -11.77 18.02
CA GLU A 142 3.75 -12.92 17.36
C GLU A 142 3.09 -13.27 16.02
N LYS A 143 1.75 -13.14 15.94
CA LYS A 143 1.00 -13.32 14.69
C LYS A 143 1.49 -12.34 13.62
N LEU A 144 1.52 -11.04 13.95
CA LEU A 144 1.93 -10.01 12.99
C LEU A 144 3.41 -10.13 12.63
N ARG A 145 4.28 -10.51 13.57
CA ARG A 145 5.70 -10.78 13.31
C ARG A 145 5.88 -11.90 12.29
N ALA A 146 5.18 -13.02 12.46
CA ALA A 146 5.22 -14.14 11.51
C ALA A 146 4.69 -13.74 10.12
N LEU A 147 3.63 -12.94 10.05
CA LEU A 147 3.12 -12.41 8.78
C LEU A 147 4.12 -11.44 8.11
N LEU A 148 4.77 -10.56 8.87
CA LEU A 148 5.82 -9.67 8.35
C LEU A 148 7.05 -10.44 7.85
N ALA A 149 7.41 -11.54 8.51
CA ALA A 149 8.46 -12.45 8.04
C ALA A 149 8.08 -13.12 6.70
N ILE A 150 6.84 -13.60 6.55
CA ILE A 150 6.32 -14.08 5.26
C ILE A 150 6.39 -12.97 4.20
N ALA A 151 6.01 -11.74 4.54
CA ALA A 151 6.07 -10.62 3.61
C ALA A 151 7.50 -10.30 3.15
N ALA A 152 8.49 -10.35 4.04
CA ALA A 152 9.90 -10.24 3.70
C ALA A 152 10.37 -11.38 2.76
N ALA A 153 9.93 -12.62 3.00
CA ALA A 153 10.23 -13.73 2.12
C ALA A 153 9.63 -13.52 0.71
N VAL A 154 8.36 -13.10 0.62
CA VAL A 154 7.72 -12.77 -0.67
C VAL A 154 8.49 -11.67 -1.40
N GLN A 155 8.98 -10.66 -0.68
CA GLN A 155 9.77 -9.57 -1.24
C GLN A 155 11.04 -10.06 -1.92
N GLN A 156 11.76 -11.01 -1.29
CA GLN A 156 12.92 -11.66 -1.88
C GLN A 156 12.56 -12.56 -3.08
N GLY A 157 11.38 -13.19 -3.04
CA GLY A 157 10.78 -13.89 -4.16
C GLY A 157 9.79 -14.98 -3.74
N GLY A 158 8.80 -15.28 -4.58
CA GLY A 158 7.72 -16.23 -4.23
C GLY A 158 8.14 -17.67 -3.90
N LYS A 159 9.39 -18.06 -4.18
CA LYS A 159 9.95 -19.37 -3.78
C LYS A 159 10.60 -19.36 -2.39
N GLN A 160 10.75 -18.19 -1.78
CA GLN A 160 11.36 -18.03 -0.46
C GLN A 160 10.36 -18.25 0.67
N VAL A 161 9.05 -18.17 0.40
CA VAL A 161 8.03 -18.57 1.36
C VAL A 161 8.07 -20.08 1.51
N SER A 162 8.44 -20.54 2.71
CA SER A 162 8.54 -21.94 3.05
C SER A 162 7.29 -22.44 3.77
N ARG A 163 7.15 -23.77 3.86
CA ARG A 163 6.10 -24.38 4.70
C ARG A 163 6.28 -24.03 6.18
N ALA A 164 7.53 -23.89 6.63
CA ALA A 164 7.83 -23.53 8.01
C ALA A 164 7.33 -22.13 8.36
N ASP A 165 7.47 -21.16 7.44
CA ASP A 165 6.95 -19.80 7.65
C ASP A 165 5.43 -19.79 7.82
N VAL A 166 4.73 -20.55 6.97
CA VAL A 166 3.27 -20.69 7.01
C VAL A 166 2.82 -21.41 8.29
N ASP A 167 3.52 -22.48 8.68
CA ASP A 167 3.20 -23.23 9.90
C ASP A 167 3.44 -22.37 11.15
N ALA A 168 4.53 -21.60 11.20
CA ALA A 168 4.82 -20.66 12.30
C ALA A 168 3.73 -19.57 12.41
N ALA A 169 3.26 -19.02 11.28
CA ALA A 169 2.17 -18.05 11.30
C ALA A 169 0.87 -18.68 11.84
N ARG A 170 0.54 -19.92 11.46
CA ARG A 170 -0.63 -20.63 12.00
C ARG A 170 -0.51 -20.93 13.49
N GLU A 171 0.67 -21.34 13.95
CA GLU A 171 0.95 -21.56 15.38
C GLU A 171 0.78 -20.27 16.20
N ALA A 172 1.13 -19.11 15.61
CA ALA A 172 0.88 -17.80 16.18
C ALA A 172 -0.59 -17.32 16.05
N GLY A 173 -1.47 -18.14 15.47
CA GLY A 173 -2.91 -17.88 15.36
C GLY A 173 -3.35 -17.19 14.06
N ALA A 174 -2.50 -17.12 13.03
CA ALA A 174 -2.89 -16.62 11.73
C ALA A 174 -3.84 -17.56 11.01
N THR A 175 -4.89 -17.01 10.40
CA THR A 175 -5.79 -17.77 9.54
C THR A 175 -5.26 -17.87 8.11
N ASP A 176 -5.77 -18.83 7.33
CA ASP A 176 -5.39 -18.96 5.91
C ASP A 176 -5.73 -17.69 5.09
N LEU A 177 -6.79 -16.96 5.47
CA LEU A 177 -7.13 -15.67 4.83
C LEU A 177 -6.06 -14.62 5.13
N GLU A 178 -5.59 -14.52 6.37
CA GLU A 178 -4.57 -13.54 6.77
C GLU A 178 -3.21 -13.84 6.12
N ILE A 179 -2.85 -15.13 6.01
CA ILE A 179 -1.65 -15.58 5.30
C ILE A 179 -1.78 -15.27 3.81
N HIS A 180 -2.93 -15.59 3.20
CA HIS A 180 -3.21 -15.27 1.80
C HIS A 180 -3.07 -13.77 1.53
N ASP A 181 -3.73 -12.94 2.33
CA ASP A 181 -3.73 -11.50 2.17
C ASP A 181 -2.33 -10.92 2.41
N THR A 182 -1.58 -11.45 3.37
CA THR A 182 -0.18 -11.05 3.60
C THR A 182 0.69 -11.31 2.38
N VAL A 183 0.60 -12.51 1.79
CA VAL A 183 1.35 -12.85 0.57
C VAL A 183 0.93 -11.96 -0.59
N LEU A 184 -0.38 -11.73 -0.76
CA LEU A 184 -0.91 -10.93 -1.87
C LEU A 184 -0.61 -9.44 -1.72
N ILE A 185 -0.67 -8.88 -0.50
CA ILE A 185 -0.23 -7.52 -0.18
C ILE A 185 1.25 -7.40 -0.52
N ALA A 186 2.11 -8.30 -0.01
CA ALA A 186 3.54 -8.23 -0.26
C ALA A 186 3.88 -8.31 -1.76
N ALA A 187 3.25 -9.22 -2.50
CA ALA A 187 3.44 -9.35 -3.94
C ALA A 187 2.96 -8.11 -4.70
N ALA A 188 1.79 -7.57 -4.34
CA ALA A 188 1.25 -6.37 -4.96
C ALA A 188 2.14 -5.15 -4.70
N PHE A 189 2.64 -4.98 -3.47
CA PHE A 189 3.56 -3.89 -3.14
C PHE A 189 4.91 -4.01 -3.84
N CYS A 190 5.44 -5.23 -3.99
CA CYS A 190 6.61 -5.43 -4.85
C CYS A 190 6.36 -5.03 -6.32
N MET A 191 5.15 -5.25 -6.85
CA MET A 191 4.77 -4.75 -8.18
C MET A 191 4.62 -3.22 -8.19
N TYR A 192 3.93 -2.63 -7.22
CA TYR A 192 3.73 -1.17 -7.15
C TYR A 192 5.05 -0.42 -6.99
N ASN A 193 5.93 -0.89 -6.10
CA ASN A 193 7.27 -0.32 -5.90
C ASN A 193 8.05 -0.32 -7.23
N ARG A 194 8.11 -1.48 -7.90
CA ARG A 194 8.79 -1.59 -9.21
C ARG A 194 8.15 -0.76 -10.30
N TYR A 195 6.85 -0.52 -10.25
CA TYR A 195 6.17 0.36 -11.20
C TYR A 195 6.53 1.83 -10.98
N VAL A 196 6.57 2.26 -9.72
CA VAL A 196 6.92 3.61 -9.27
C VAL A 196 8.39 3.92 -9.54
N ASP A 197 9.29 3.03 -9.09
CA ASP A 197 10.74 3.20 -9.18
C ASP A 197 11.24 2.92 -10.59
N GLY A 198 10.71 1.89 -11.26
CA GLY A 198 11.12 1.53 -12.62
C GLY A 198 10.83 2.59 -13.69
N LEU A 199 9.94 3.55 -13.39
CA LEU A 199 9.68 4.73 -14.23
C LEU A 199 10.27 6.02 -13.66
N GLY A 200 11.01 5.96 -12.55
CA GLY A 200 11.72 7.12 -11.97
C GLY A 200 10.77 8.25 -11.53
N THR A 201 9.59 7.91 -11.01
CA THR A 201 8.58 8.92 -10.62
C THR A 201 9.07 9.82 -9.48
N ILE A 202 8.44 10.99 -9.34
CA ILE A 202 8.82 12.01 -8.33
C ILE A 202 8.26 11.63 -6.96
N ALA A 203 8.97 11.93 -5.88
CA ALA A 203 8.47 11.73 -4.51
C ALA A 203 8.69 12.99 -3.68
N SER A 204 7.74 13.31 -2.80
CA SER A 204 7.94 14.41 -1.85
C SER A 204 8.98 14.01 -0.81
N ASP A 205 9.82 14.96 -0.39
CA ASP A 205 10.64 14.80 0.82
C ASP A 205 9.92 15.12 2.09
N ASP A 206 8.90 15.97 1.98
CA ASP A 206 8.11 16.41 3.10
C ASP A 206 7.16 15.28 3.52
N PRO A 207 7.34 14.70 4.72
CA PRO A 207 6.43 13.70 5.26
C PRO A 207 4.99 14.22 5.39
N ALA A 208 4.80 15.52 5.59
CA ALA A 208 3.46 16.13 5.70
C ALA A 208 2.65 15.99 4.40
N HIS A 209 3.32 15.90 3.24
CA HIS A 209 2.67 15.58 1.97
C HIS A 209 1.90 14.24 2.04
N TYR A 210 2.49 13.25 2.71
CA TYR A 210 1.92 11.91 2.82
C TYR A 210 0.88 11.82 3.94
N ALA A 211 0.99 12.65 4.98
CA ALA A 211 0.00 12.73 6.06
C ALA A 211 -1.40 13.12 5.55
N VAL A 212 -1.49 13.95 4.50
CA VAL A 212 -2.77 14.29 3.85
C VAL A 212 -3.50 13.05 3.34
N ARG A 213 -2.76 12.05 2.82
CA ARG A 213 -3.37 10.79 2.37
C ARG A 213 -3.94 9.98 3.54
N ALA A 214 -3.26 9.99 4.68
CA ALA A 214 -3.69 9.27 5.88
C ALA A 214 -5.00 9.83 6.48
N GLN A 215 -5.30 11.10 6.24
CA GLN A 215 -6.54 11.76 6.68
C GLN A 215 -7.78 11.34 5.88
N ARG A 216 -7.61 10.66 4.72
CA ARG A 216 -8.72 10.24 3.87
C ARG A 216 -9.35 8.92 4.32
N SER A 217 -10.67 8.94 4.46
CA SER A 217 -11.50 7.81 4.92
C SER A 217 -12.35 7.16 3.83
N ASP A 218 -12.17 7.54 2.56
CA ASP A 218 -13.03 7.19 1.42
C ASP A 218 -12.49 6.05 0.54
N GLY A 219 -11.41 5.39 0.96
CA GLY A 219 -10.81 4.27 0.24
C GLY A 219 -9.95 4.68 -0.95
N TYR A 220 -9.36 3.71 -1.64
CA TYR A 220 -8.44 3.92 -2.76
C TYR A 220 -9.17 4.26 -4.07
N LEU A 221 -10.36 3.70 -4.28
CA LEU A 221 -11.16 3.98 -5.48
C LEU A 221 -11.73 5.41 -5.51
N ALA A 222 -12.19 5.93 -4.36
CA ALA A 222 -12.64 7.31 -4.28
C ALA A 222 -11.49 8.29 -4.51
N VAL A 223 -10.33 8.02 -3.88
CA VAL A 223 -9.09 8.80 -4.10
C VAL A 223 -8.70 8.85 -5.57
N LEU A 224 -8.74 7.71 -6.25
CA LEU A 224 -8.46 7.65 -7.69
C LEU A 224 -9.47 8.49 -8.48
N THR A 225 -10.77 8.31 -8.22
CA THR A 225 -11.84 9.01 -8.95
C THR A 225 -11.73 10.52 -8.82
N ASP A 226 -11.50 11.02 -7.60
CA ASP A 226 -11.27 12.44 -7.36
C ASP A 226 -10.02 12.95 -8.09
N SER A 227 -8.93 12.17 -8.04
CA SER A 227 -7.67 12.53 -8.68
C SER A 227 -7.79 12.59 -10.20
N LEU A 228 -8.64 11.77 -10.82
CA LEU A 228 -8.90 11.78 -12.27
C LEU A 228 -9.89 12.88 -12.66
N SER A 229 -10.75 13.33 -11.75
CA SER A 229 -11.75 14.39 -12.01
C SER A 229 -11.16 15.81 -11.92
N GLN A 230 -9.97 15.95 -11.33
CA GLN A 230 -9.26 17.23 -11.16
C GLN A 230 -8.26 17.52 -12.31
N GLY A 231 -8.29 16.73 -13.39
CA GLY A 231 -7.39 16.82 -14.55
C GLY A 231 -8.09 17.24 -15.82
#